data_AF-Q8DTF6-F1
#
_entry.id   AF-Q8DTF6-F1
#
_cell.length_a   1.000
_cell.length_b   1.000
_cell.length_c   1.000
_cell.angle_alpha   90.00
_cell.angle_beta   90.00
_cell.angle_gamma   90.00
#
_symmetry.space_group_name_H-M   'P 1'
#
loop_
_entity.id
_entity.type
_entity.pdbx_description
1 polymer ?
#
loop_
_entity_poly.entity_id
_entity_poly.type
_entity_poly.pdbx_seq_one_letter_code
_entity_poly.pdbx_strand_id
1 'polypeptide(L)'
;MPRRRASRRKSKKKAVFSILLTGITLIIIGLAVYFISAYFTNTKKTANKEKTQTHIVNPKKDPEEKKEADSASKATSKFDLTTIATGDYSSAAGTWQNELGDQLKFNASGLESATIQNATDFTISSGQATNDGLYQATLTSADSTVVYNLLFVKGGTAIPENYFTTGYSDTSDTSRDRLYISSQTTFGSDDFSKGIFYKSEN
;
A
#
# COMPACT_ATOMS: atom_id res chain seq x y z
N MET A 1 10.25 -76.44 -5.80
CA MET A 1 10.78 -75.06 -5.93
C MET A 1 10.57 -74.58 -7.36
N PRO A 2 10.03 -73.36 -7.57
CA PRO A 2 10.82 -72.30 -8.20
C PRO A 2 10.68 -70.92 -7.53
N ARG A 3 11.64 -70.05 -7.85
CA ARG A 3 12.04 -68.80 -7.16
C ARG A 3 11.15 -67.60 -7.51
N ARG A 4 10.81 -66.80 -6.49
CA ARG A 4 10.23 -65.45 -6.59
C ARG A 4 11.17 -64.48 -7.33
N ARG A 5 10.65 -63.69 -8.28
CA ARG A 5 11.35 -62.53 -8.87
C ARG A 5 10.66 -61.20 -8.52
N ALA A 6 11.32 -60.48 -7.61
CA ALA A 6 11.47 -59.04 -7.42
C ALA A 6 10.32 -58.04 -7.73
N SER A 7 9.79 -57.46 -6.65
CA SER A 7 9.24 -56.10 -6.61
C SER A 7 10.39 -55.08 -6.59
N ARG A 8 10.63 -54.38 -7.71
CA ARG A 8 11.62 -53.29 -7.82
C ARG A 8 11.02 -52.04 -8.46
N ARG A 9 9.81 -51.63 -8.04
CA ARG A 9 9.16 -50.41 -8.56
C ARG A 9 8.73 -49.38 -7.50
N LYS A 10 8.82 -49.71 -6.20
CA LYS A 10 8.34 -48.83 -5.12
C LYS A 10 9.38 -47.91 -4.47
N SER A 11 10.68 -48.08 -4.73
CA SER A 11 11.74 -47.32 -4.04
C SER A 11 12.11 -45.98 -4.72
N LYS A 12 12.03 -45.88 -6.05
CA LYS A 12 12.51 -44.66 -6.75
C LYS A 12 11.62 -43.42 -6.55
N LYS A 13 10.30 -43.60 -6.35
CA LYS A 13 9.38 -42.46 -6.17
C LYS A 13 9.56 -41.73 -4.83
N LYS A 14 10.03 -42.43 -3.78
CA LYS A 14 10.22 -41.82 -2.45
C LYS A 14 11.46 -40.92 -2.38
N ALA A 15 12.53 -41.28 -3.10
CA ALA A 15 13.77 -40.51 -3.11
C ALA A 15 13.65 -39.18 -3.90
N VAL A 16 12.86 -39.15 -4.97
CA VAL A 16 12.69 -37.93 -5.78
C VAL A 16 11.85 -36.88 -5.04
N PHE A 17 10.85 -37.31 -4.24
CA PHE A 17 10.03 -36.40 -3.44
C PHE A 17 10.78 -35.77 -2.25
N SER A 18 11.78 -36.44 -1.66
CA SER A 18 12.52 -35.87 -0.52
C SER A 18 13.56 -34.81 -0.92
N ILE A 19 14.07 -34.86 -2.15
CA ILE A 19 15.04 -33.88 -2.68
C ILE A 19 14.32 -32.59 -3.11
N LEU A 20 13.08 -32.69 -3.61
CA LEU A 20 12.31 -31.52 -4.04
C LEU A 20 11.86 -30.65 -2.84
N LEU A 21 11.54 -31.26 -1.70
CA LEU A 21 11.03 -30.55 -0.51
C LEU A 21 12.15 -29.85 0.29
N THR A 22 13.37 -30.37 0.23
CA THR A 22 14.56 -29.77 0.88
C THR A 22 15.14 -28.59 0.11
N GLY A 23 15.00 -28.58 -1.23
CA GLY A 23 15.39 -27.43 -2.05
C GLY A 23 14.50 -26.20 -1.83
N ILE A 24 13.19 -26.38 -1.68
CA ILE A 24 12.22 -25.28 -1.50
C ILE A 24 12.35 -24.62 -0.12
N THR A 25 12.68 -25.39 0.92
CA THR A 25 12.85 -24.86 2.29
C THR A 25 14.09 -23.98 2.45
N LEU A 26 15.18 -24.26 1.73
CA LEU A 26 16.39 -23.41 1.76
C LEU A 26 16.20 -22.06 1.06
N ILE A 27 15.32 -21.97 0.05
CA ILE A 27 15.00 -20.71 -0.64
C ILE A 27 14.19 -19.77 0.26
N ILE A 28 13.26 -20.31 1.07
CA ILE A 28 12.43 -19.52 1.98
C ILE A 28 13.25 -18.95 3.14
N ILE A 29 14.24 -19.70 3.65
CA ILE A 29 15.14 -19.20 4.72
C ILE A 29 16.09 -18.12 4.17
N GLY A 30 16.57 -18.24 2.92
CA GLY A 30 17.41 -17.22 2.28
C GLY A 30 16.71 -15.87 2.11
N LEU A 31 15.41 -15.87 1.75
CA LEU A 31 14.62 -14.64 1.66
C LEU A 31 14.39 -14.01 3.04
N ALA A 32 14.10 -14.81 4.08
CA ALA A 32 13.90 -14.31 5.43
C ALA A 32 15.15 -13.59 6.01
N VAL A 33 16.36 -14.06 5.70
CA VAL A 33 17.62 -13.43 6.16
C VAL A 33 17.92 -12.11 5.42
N TYR A 34 17.59 -12.01 4.12
CA TYR A 34 17.75 -10.76 3.37
C TYR A 34 16.85 -9.65 3.94
N PHE A 35 15.60 -9.98 4.32
CA PHE A 35 14.68 -8.99 4.89
C PHE A 35 15.08 -8.53 6.30
N ILE A 36 15.62 -9.38 7.19
CA ILE A 36 16.08 -8.94 8.53
C ILE A 36 17.25 -7.95 8.43
N SER A 37 18.12 -8.10 7.43
CA SER A 37 19.30 -7.24 7.26
C SER A 37 18.93 -5.78 6.94
N ALA A 38 17.76 -5.54 6.32
CA ALA A 38 17.26 -4.20 6.02
C ALA A 38 16.67 -3.46 7.24
N TYR A 39 16.26 -4.20 8.28
CA TYR A 39 15.65 -3.60 9.49
C TYR A 39 16.64 -3.32 10.62
N PHE A 40 17.90 -3.76 10.53
CA PHE A 40 18.85 -3.68 11.66
C PHE A 40 19.89 -2.55 11.60
N THR A 41 19.80 -1.60 10.66
CA THR A 41 20.79 -0.49 10.55
C THR A 41 20.34 0.85 11.13
N ASN A 42 19.15 0.97 11.73
CA ASN A 42 18.70 2.26 12.30
C ASN A 42 18.46 2.22 13.81
N THR A 43 19.39 1.65 14.58
CA THR A 43 19.42 1.95 16.02
C THR A 43 20.83 1.90 16.58
N LYS A 44 21.47 3.08 16.67
CA LYS A 44 22.18 3.61 17.85
C LYS A 44 22.98 4.85 17.45
N LYS A 45 22.54 6.01 17.94
CA LYS A 45 23.35 6.91 18.80
C LYS A 45 22.59 8.20 19.12
N THR A 46 22.06 8.26 20.33
CA THR A 46 21.90 9.52 21.06
C THR A 46 23.25 9.83 21.72
N ALA A 47 23.90 10.92 21.31
CA ALA A 47 24.91 11.60 22.11
C ALA A 47 25.07 13.04 21.59
N ASN A 48 24.59 13.97 22.41
CA ASN A 48 24.69 15.41 22.26
C ASN A 48 26.17 15.86 22.21
N LYS A 49 26.53 16.79 21.30
CA LYS A 49 27.62 17.79 21.46
C LYS A 49 27.62 18.78 20.29
N GLU A 50 27.39 20.03 20.64
CA GLU A 50 27.52 21.24 19.82
C GLU A 50 28.90 21.39 19.16
N LYS A 51 28.95 22.00 17.96
CA LYS A 51 29.97 23.00 17.63
C LYS A 51 29.51 23.95 16.51
N THR A 52 29.39 25.21 16.90
CA THR A 52 29.16 26.46 16.16
C THR A 52 30.27 26.80 15.15
N GLN A 53 29.89 27.32 13.96
CA GLN A 53 30.53 28.49 13.26
C GLN A 53 29.66 28.94 12.06
N THR A 54 28.70 29.85 12.24
CA THR A 54 28.72 31.31 11.91
C THR A 54 28.97 31.71 10.45
N HIS A 55 27.94 32.27 9.79
CA HIS A 55 28.06 33.58 9.15
C HIS A 55 26.81 34.42 9.47
N ILE A 56 27.05 35.57 10.08
CA ILE A 56 26.09 36.53 10.67
C ILE A 56 25.85 37.65 9.67
N VAL A 57 24.58 38.10 9.47
CA VAL A 57 24.14 39.52 9.59
C VAL A 57 22.61 39.60 9.90
N ASN A 58 22.27 39.61 11.20
CA ASN A 58 21.32 40.44 12.01
C ASN A 58 20.19 41.33 11.37
N PRO A 59 19.15 41.82 12.13
CA PRO A 59 18.16 41.16 13.03
C PRO A 59 16.72 41.81 13.03
N LYS A 60 15.79 41.23 13.84
CA LYS A 60 14.48 41.73 14.38
C LYS A 60 13.16 41.35 13.65
N LYS A 61 12.46 40.32 14.15
CA LYS A 61 11.20 40.43 14.95
C LYS A 61 10.84 39.06 15.55
N ASP A 62 10.14 39.11 16.68
CA ASP A 62 9.78 38.04 17.64
C ASP A 62 9.14 36.74 17.07
N PRO A 63 9.12 35.65 17.86
CA PRO A 63 8.83 34.29 17.43
C PRO A 63 7.33 34.05 17.23
N GLU A 64 6.91 33.79 15.98
CA GLU A 64 5.67 33.07 15.74
C GLU A 64 5.89 31.59 16.07
N GLU A 65 5.49 31.26 17.29
CA GLU A 65 4.93 29.98 17.70
C GLU A 65 4.22 29.33 16.50
N LYS A 66 4.89 28.35 15.85
CA LYS A 66 4.24 27.38 14.97
C LYS A 66 3.32 26.57 15.86
N LYS A 67 2.10 27.09 16.06
CA LYS A 67 0.96 26.29 16.46
C LYS A 67 0.80 25.23 15.38
N GLU A 68 1.24 24.02 15.71
CA GLU A 68 0.64 22.81 15.18
C GLU A 68 -0.86 23.00 15.36
N ALA A 69 -1.53 23.35 14.28
CA ALA A 69 -2.97 23.36 14.21
C ALA A 69 -3.38 21.90 14.30
N ASP A 70 -3.52 21.42 15.53
CA ASP A 70 -4.40 20.34 15.94
C ASP A 70 -5.83 20.78 15.60
N SER A 71 -6.12 20.89 14.30
CA SER A 71 -7.48 20.87 13.80
C SER A 71 -7.91 19.42 13.86
N ALA A 72 -8.22 18.96 15.07
CA ALA A 72 -9.09 17.82 15.32
C ALA A 72 -10.51 18.15 14.83
N SER A 73 -10.64 18.46 13.53
CA SER A 73 -11.80 18.04 12.77
C SER A 73 -11.89 16.54 13.00
N LYS A 74 -12.94 16.11 13.68
CA LYS A 74 -13.17 14.70 14.01
C LYS A 74 -13.25 13.92 12.70
N ALA A 75 -12.10 13.41 12.26
CA ALA A 75 -11.98 12.68 11.00
C ALA A 75 -13.01 11.55 11.02
N THR A 76 -13.99 11.62 10.13
CA THR A 76 -15.11 10.68 10.12
C THR A 76 -14.83 9.67 9.03
N SER A 77 -14.04 8.65 9.38
CA SER A 77 -13.82 7.51 8.50
C SER A 77 -14.99 6.55 8.59
N LYS A 78 -15.54 6.19 7.43
CA LYS A 78 -16.57 5.16 7.25
C LYS A 78 -15.97 3.84 6.77
N PHE A 79 -14.74 3.85 6.23
CA PHE A 79 -14.05 2.63 5.83
C PHE A 79 -13.85 1.67 6.99
N ASP A 80 -14.23 0.42 6.75
CA ASP A 80 -13.83 -0.73 7.54
C ASP A 80 -12.87 -1.56 6.68
N LEU A 81 -11.58 -1.36 6.91
CA LEU A 81 -10.53 -2.01 6.11
C LEU A 81 -10.45 -3.51 6.39
N THR A 82 -10.92 -3.97 7.55
CA THR A 82 -10.90 -5.39 7.91
C THR A 82 -11.91 -6.18 7.10
N THR A 83 -13.12 -5.64 6.91
CA THR A 83 -14.15 -6.24 6.04
C THR A 83 -13.79 -6.13 4.57
N ILE A 84 -13.24 -5.00 4.14
CA ILE A 84 -12.71 -4.82 2.76
C ILE A 84 -11.64 -5.87 2.44
N ALA A 85 -10.71 -6.15 3.36
CA ALA A 85 -9.67 -7.17 3.17
C ALA A 85 -10.24 -8.59 2.99
N THR A 86 -11.44 -8.86 3.50
CA THR A 86 -12.15 -10.13 3.32
C THR A 86 -13.10 -10.16 2.11
N GLY A 87 -13.16 -9.06 1.34
CA GLY A 87 -13.97 -8.95 0.12
C GLY A 87 -15.35 -8.34 0.31
N ASP A 88 -15.68 -7.83 1.50
CA ASP A 88 -16.90 -7.05 1.73
C ASP A 88 -16.59 -5.54 1.61
N TYR A 89 -17.07 -4.94 0.53
CA TYR A 89 -16.82 -3.54 0.19
C TYR A 89 -17.97 -2.62 0.62
N SER A 90 -18.89 -3.07 1.48
CA SER A 90 -20.05 -2.29 1.92
C SER A 90 -19.66 -0.93 2.50
N SER A 91 -18.54 -0.86 3.24
CA SER A 91 -18.03 0.40 3.80
C SER A 91 -17.47 1.36 2.74
N ALA A 92 -17.08 0.84 1.57
CA ALA A 92 -16.60 1.62 0.42
C ALA A 92 -17.67 1.89 -0.65
N ALA A 93 -18.85 1.31 -0.54
CA ALA A 93 -19.91 1.41 -1.55
C ALA A 93 -20.28 2.86 -1.89
N GLY A 94 -20.42 3.16 -3.18
CA GLY A 94 -20.70 4.50 -3.71
C GLY A 94 -19.80 4.85 -4.89
N THR A 95 -19.99 6.06 -5.43
CA THR A 95 -19.16 6.63 -6.50
C THR A 95 -18.03 7.45 -5.90
N TRP A 96 -16.83 7.24 -6.42
CA TRP A 96 -15.61 7.94 -6.06
C TRP A 96 -15.06 8.62 -7.31
N GLN A 97 -14.72 9.90 -7.20
CA GLN A 97 -14.24 10.70 -8.32
C GLN A 97 -13.03 11.53 -7.91
N ASN A 98 -12.05 11.64 -8.82
CA ASN A 98 -10.90 12.53 -8.66
C ASN A 98 -11.09 13.81 -9.50
N GLU A 99 -10.21 14.80 -9.34
CA GLU A 99 -10.29 16.07 -10.08
C GLU A 99 -9.96 15.94 -11.57
N LEU A 100 -9.34 14.82 -11.97
CA LEU A 100 -9.02 14.49 -13.36
C LEU A 100 -10.22 13.90 -14.13
N GLY A 101 -11.33 13.62 -13.43
CA GLY A 101 -12.56 13.07 -14.00
C GLY A 101 -12.64 11.55 -14.01
N ASP A 102 -11.61 10.85 -13.51
CA ASP A 102 -11.66 9.39 -13.32
C ASP A 102 -12.69 9.04 -12.25
N GLN A 103 -13.36 7.90 -12.41
CA GLN A 103 -14.38 7.42 -11.50
C GLN A 103 -14.24 5.94 -11.17
N LEU A 104 -14.45 5.60 -9.91
CA LEU A 104 -14.60 4.24 -9.42
C LEU A 104 -15.95 4.12 -8.71
N LYS A 105 -16.76 3.12 -9.06
CA LYS A 105 -18.02 2.83 -8.37
C LYS A 105 -17.91 1.49 -7.67
N PHE A 106 -18.16 1.49 -6.37
CA PHE A 106 -18.17 0.28 -5.54
C PHE A 106 -19.58 -0.06 -5.07
N ASN A 107 -19.85 -1.36 -4.94
CA ASN A 107 -20.97 -1.91 -4.19
C ASN A 107 -20.44 -2.90 -3.14
N ALA A 108 -21.33 -3.59 -2.42
CA ALA A 108 -20.92 -4.53 -1.37
C ALA A 108 -20.01 -5.67 -1.87
N SER A 109 -20.16 -6.08 -3.14
CA SER A 109 -19.40 -7.18 -3.74
C SER A 109 -18.06 -6.73 -4.35
N GLY A 110 -17.78 -5.43 -4.40
CA GLY A 110 -16.53 -4.89 -4.97
C GLY A 110 -16.75 -3.81 -6.01
N LEU A 111 -15.85 -3.77 -7.00
CA LEU A 111 -15.87 -2.78 -8.07
C LEU A 111 -17.03 -3.07 -9.03
N GLU A 112 -17.98 -2.15 -9.11
CA GLU A 112 -19.12 -2.21 -10.03
C GLU A 112 -18.75 -1.63 -11.40
N SER A 113 -18.04 -0.50 -11.41
CA SER A 113 -17.51 0.10 -12.63
C SER A 113 -16.29 0.96 -12.35
N ALA A 114 -15.46 1.16 -13.37
CA ALA A 114 -14.35 2.09 -13.35
C ALA A 114 -14.20 2.77 -14.71
N THR A 115 -13.91 4.06 -14.68
CA THR A 115 -13.49 4.86 -15.84
C THR A 115 -12.18 5.54 -15.45
N ILE A 116 -11.08 5.09 -16.03
CA ILE A 116 -9.73 5.61 -15.75
C ILE A 116 -9.11 6.01 -17.08
N GLN A 117 -8.83 7.30 -17.29
CA GLN A 117 -8.26 7.83 -18.54
C GLN A 117 -9.03 7.35 -19.79
N ASN A 118 -10.37 7.34 -19.72
CA ASN A 118 -11.29 6.82 -20.74
C ASN A 118 -11.26 5.30 -20.98
N ALA A 119 -10.42 4.54 -20.27
CA ALA A 119 -10.51 3.09 -20.24
C ALA A 119 -11.64 2.68 -19.29
N THR A 120 -12.48 1.77 -19.76
CA THR A 120 -13.51 1.09 -18.99
C THR A 120 -13.08 -0.36 -18.77
N ASP A 121 -13.84 -1.12 -17.98
CA ASP A 121 -13.63 -2.57 -17.79
C ASP A 121 -12.37 -2.93 -16.99
N PHE A 122 -12.40 -2.55 -15.70
CA PHE A 122 -11.43 -3.01 -14.71
C PHE A 122 -12.07 -4.03 -13.77
N THR A 123 -11.23 -4.91 -13.22
CA THR A 123 -11.56 -5.79 -12.11
C THR A 123 -10.70 -5.45 -10.90
N ILE A 124 -11.23 -5.72 -9.71
CA ILE A 124 -10.47 -5.57 -8.46
C ILE A 124 -10.03 -6.94 -7.95
N SER A 125 -8.77 -7.03 -7.54
CA SER A 125 -8.24 -8.17 -6.78
C SER A 125 -7.87 -7.72 -5.38
N SER A 126 -8.14 -8.58 -4.39
CA SER A 126 -7.74 -8.34 -3.00
C SER A 126 -6.23 -8.21 -2.89
N GLY A 127 -5.77 -7.46 -1.89
CA GLY A 127 -4.36 -7.30 -1.59
C GLY A 127 -4.11 -7.43 -0.10
N GLN A 128 -3.38 -6.48 0.48
CA GLN A 128 -2.85 -6.60 1.84
C GLN A 128 -3.10 -5.31 2.63
N ALA A 129 -3.39 -5.46 3.92
CA ALA A 129 -3.34 -4.33 4.85
C ALA A 129 -1.89 -3.91 5.04
N THR A 130 -1.62 -2.62 4.98
CA THR A 130 -0.26 -2.07 5.17
C THR A 130 -0.10 -1.46 6.55
N ASN A 131 -1.21 -1.00 7.15
CA ASN A 131 -1.38 -0.63 8.56
C ASN A 131 -2.89 -0.42 8.86
N ASP A 132 -3.24 -0.01 10.07
CA ASP A 132 -4.64 0.20 10.50
C ASP A 132 -5.41 1.25 9.68
N GLY A 133 -4.73 2.11 8.94
CA GLY A 133 -5.35 3.17 8.13
C GLY A 133 -5.23 3.00 6.62
N LEU A 134 -4.51 1.97 6.14
CA LEU A 134 -4.27 1.73 4.72
C LEU A 134 -4.47 0.25 4.34
N TYR A 135 -5.24 0.03 3.28
CA TYR A 135 -5.35 -1.26 2.60
C TYR A 135 -5.04 -1.10 1.12
N GLN A 136 -4.18 -1.97 0.58
CA GLN A 136 -3.79 -1.97 -0.81
C GLN A 136 -4.46 -3.12 -1.55
N ALA A 137 -5.13 -2.81 -2.66
CA ALA A 137 -5.69 -3.74 -3.63
C ALA A 137 -5.06 -3.50 -5.01
N THR A 138 -5.49 -4.27 -6.01
CA THR A 138 -5.05 -4.10 -7.40
C THR A 138 -6.26 -3.95 -8.32
N LEU A 139 -6.19 -3.01 -9.26
CA LEU A 139 -7.09 -2.90 -10.39
C LEU A 139 -6.39 -3.42 -11.64
N THR A 140 -7.06 -4.30 -12.38
CA THR A 140 -6.52 -4.89 -13.62
C THR A 140 -7.54 -4.70 -14.74
N SER A 141 -7.11 -4.15 -15.87
CA SER A 141 -7.95 -4.04 -17.07
C SER A 141 -8.35 -5.42 -17.59
N ALA A 142 -9.49 -5.52 -18.28
CA ALA A 142 -10.00 -6.79 -18.79
C ALA A 142 -9.03 -7.53 -19.73
N ASP A 143 -8.24 -6.78 -20.50
CA ASP A 143 -7.19 -7.31 -21.38
C ASP A 143 -5.86 -7.59 -20.66
N SER A 144 -5.78 -7.33 -19.35
CA SER A 144 -4.61 -7.49 -18.49
C SER A 144 -3.37 -6.67 -18.89
N THR A 145 -3.54 -5.62 -19.71
CA THR A 145 -2.41 -4.77 -20.15
C THR A 145 -2.11 -3.63 -19.19
N VAL A 146 -3.09 -3.23 -18.37
CA VAL A 146 -2.97 -2.14 -17.41
C VAL A 146 -3.25 -2.67 -16.00
N VAL A 147 -2.32 -2.38 -15.09
CA VAL A 147 -2.42 -2.73 -13.67
C VAL A 147 -2.17 -1.48 -12.85
N TYR A 148 -3.09 -1.17 -11.95
CA TYR A 148 -2.95 -0.09 -10.97
C TYR A 148 -2.95 -0.66 -9.55
N ASN A 149 -2.07 -0.12 -8.71
CA ASN A 149 -2.26 -0.20 -7.25
C ASN A 149 -3.46 0.65 -6.88
N LEU A 150 -4.31 0.16 -5.99
CA LEU A 150 -5.42 0.90 -5.41
C LEU A 150 -5.24 0.96 -3.90
N LEU A 151 -5.11 2.15 -3.34
CA LEU A 151 -5.09 2.37 -1.90
C LEU A 151 -6.46 2.79 -1.41
N PHE A 152 -6.95 2.11 -0.37
CA PHE A 152 -8.02 2.57 0.50
C PHE A 152 -7.39 3.22 1.72
N VAL A 153 -7.65 4.51 1.93
CA VAL A 153 -7.05 5.30 3.01
C VAL A 153 -8.14 5.82 3.93
N LYS A 154 -8.08 5.47 5.21
CA LYS A 154 -9.03 5.98 6.21
C LYS A 154 -8.87 7.49 6.40
N GLY A 155 -9.99 8.18 6.58
CA GLY A 155 -10.00 9.52 7.15
C GLY A 155 -9.24 9.56 8.48
N GLY A 156 -8.41 10.57 8.65
CA GLY A 156 -7.48 10.77 9.76
C GLY A 156 -6.10 10.16 9.54
N THR A 157 -5.85 9.42 8.45
CA THR A 157 -4.56 8.76 8.21
C THR A 157 -3.82 9.37 7.03
N ALA A 158 -2.66 9.99 7.23
CA ALA A 158 -1.81 10.39 6.11
C ALA A 158 -1.21 9.15 5.40
N ILE A 159 -1.08 9.19 4.08
CA ILE A 159 -0.28 8.19 3.35
C ILE A 159 1.19 8.33 3.81
N PRO A 160 1.86 7.25 4.24
CA PRO A 160 3.21 7.33 4.78
C PRO A 160 4.24 7.88 3.77
N GLU A 161 5.25 8.62 4.26
CA GLU A 161 6.29 9.24 3.43
C GLU A 161 7.06 8.24 2.55
N ASN A 162 7.20 6.98 2.98
CA ASN A 162 7.88 5.95 2.18
C ASN A 162 7.14 5.55 0.90
N TYR A 163 5.89 6.00 0.73
CA TYR A 163 5.18 5.90 -0.55
C TYR A 163 5.53 7.03 -1.51
N PHE A 164 6.25 8.07 -1.07
CA PHE A 164 6.55 9.24 -1.86
C PHE A 164 8.03 9.30 -2.25
N THR A 165 8.28 9.87 -3.41
CA THR A 165 9.60 10.31 -3.85
C THR A 165 10.06 11.44 -2.93
N THR A 166 11.35 11.49 -2.59
CA THR A 166 11.92 12.52 -1.72
C THR A 166 11.51 13.92 -2.16
N GLY A 167 11.00 14.72 -1.21
CA GLY A 167 10.50 16.07 -1.46
C GLY A 167 8.98 16.15 -1.69
N TYR A 168 8.30 15.00 -1.78
CA TYR A 168 6.84 14.92 -1.85
C TYR A 168 6.24 14.27 -0.60
N SER A 169 4.98 14.56 -0.33
CA SER A 169 4.21 14.00 0.77
C SER A 169 2.73 13.94 0.42
N ASP A 170 1.92 13.38 1.31
CA ASP A 170 0.46 13.40 1.18
C ASP A 170 -0.06 14.84 1.32
N THR A 171 -0.50 15.44 0.21
CA THR A 171 -1.10 16.79 0.16
C THR A 171 -2.62 16.78 0.08
N SER A 172 -3.24 15.60 0.27
CA SER A 172 -4.68 15.42 0.12
C SER A 172 -5.44 15.75 1.41
N ASP A 173 -6.77 15.88 1.32
CA ASP A 173 -7.63 16.13 2.48
C ASP A 173 -7.71 14.86 3.35
N THR A 174 -6.85 14.82 4.37
CA THR A 174 -6.75 13.68 5.27
C THR A 174 -7.98 13.51 6.16
N SER A 175 -8.89 14.50 6.27
CA SER A 175 -10.08 14.38 7.11
C SER A 175 -11.12 13.39 6.56
N ARG A 176 -10.98 13.01 5.28
CA ARG A 176 -11.91 12.16 4.53
C ARG A 176 -11.27 10.81 4.19
N ASP A 177 -12.13 9.81 4.05
CA ASP A 177 -11.75 8.58 3.36
C ASP A 177 -11.38 8.91 1.91
N ARG A 178 -10.33 8.27 1.41
CA ARG A 178 -9.74 8.54 0.10
C ARG A 178 -9.43 7.23 -0.61
N LEU A 179 -9.58 7.23 -1.94
CA LEU A 179 -8.93 6.24 -2.79
C LEU A 179 -7.81 6.88 -3.58
N TYR A 180 -6.76 6.11 -3.88
CA TYR A 180 -5.70 6.54 -4.76
C TYR A 180 -5.30 5.40 -5.69
N ILE A 181 -5.21 5.69 -6.99
CA ILE A 181 -4.72 4.73 -7.98
C ILE A 181 -3.36 5.18 -8.50
N SER A 182 -2.46 4.23 -8.71
CA SER A 182 -1.16 4.51 -9.32
C SER A 182 -0.60 3.29 -10.04
N SER A 183 -0.01 3.52 -11.21
CA SER A 183 0.77 2.49 -11.93
C SER A 183 2.19 2.35 -11.38
N GLN A 184 2.58 3.24 -10.44
CA GLN A 184 3.89 3.28 -9.82
C GLN A 184 3.82 2.79 -8.37
N THR A 185 4.96 2.34 -7.85
CA THR A 185 5.11 1.92 -6.44
C THR A 185 5.48 3.09 -5.52
N THR A 186 6.00 4.18 -6.09
CA THR A 186 6.32 5.43 -5.39
C THR A 186 5.62 6.59 -6.10
N PHE A 187 5.01 7.46 -5.32
CA PHE A 187 4.21 8.60 -5.73
C PHE A 187 5.07 9.86 -5.67
N GLY A 188 4.56 10.99 -6.16
CA GLY A 188 5.27 12.26 -6.05
C GLY A 188 5.14 13.08 -7.30
N SER A 189 4.17 13.98 -7.28
CA SER A 189 4.02 15.06 -8.25
C SER A 189 3.33 16.22 -7.54
N ASP A 190 3.48 17.44 -8.07
CA ASP A 190 2.77 18.62 -7.57
C ASP A 190 1.24 18.45 -7.69
N ASP A 191 0.79 17.57 -8.59
CA ASP A 191 -0.59 17.23 -8.86
C ASP A 191 -1.10 16.00 -8.08
N PHE A 192 -0.36 15.51 -7.08
CA PHE A 192 -0.75 14.31 -6.32
C PHE A 192 -2.20 14.35 -5.82
N SER A 193 -2.62 15.48 -5.24
CA SER A 193 -3.97 15.67 -4.71
C SER A 193 -5.06 15.57 -5.78
N LYS A 194 -4.77 15.92 -7.04
CA LYS A 194 -5.72 15.82 -8.15
C LYS A 194 -6.07 14.38 -8.51
N GLY A 195 -5.14 13.45 -8.26
CA GLY A 195 -5.33 12.02 -8.49
C GLY A 195 -6.07 11.31 -7.35
N ILE A 196 -6.37 12.00 -6.25
CA ILE A 196 -7.07 11.43 -5.10
C ILE A 196 -8.57 11.42 -5.37
N PHE A 197 -9.18 10.27 -5.16
CA PHE A 197 -10.61 10.10 -5.29
C PHE A 197 -11.25 10.35 -3.95
N TYR A 198 -12.27 11.19 -3.96
CA TYR A 198 -13.19 11.34 -2.84
C TYR A 198 -14.55 10.79 -3.23
N LYS A 199 -15.29 10.34 -2.22
CA LYS A 199 -16.67 9.93 -2.41
C LYS A 199 -17.50 11.11 -2.90
N SER A 200 -18.15 10.96 -4.05
CA SER A 200 -19.09 11.94 -4.58
C SER A 200 -20.28 12.03 -3.62
N GLU A 201 -20.72 13.25 -3.32
CA GLU A 201 -21.99 13.46 -2.63
C GLU A 201 -23.12 13.23 -3.66
N ASN A 202 -24.03 12.31 -3.34
CA ASN A 202 -25.24 12.09 -4.13
C ASN A 202 -26.33 13.09 -3.73
#